data_AF-A0A655YBG2-F1
#
_entry.id   AF-A0A655YBG2-F1
#
_cell.length_a   1.000
_cell.length_b   1.000
_cell.length_c   1.000
_cell.angle_alpha   90.00
_cell.angle_beta   90.00
_cell.angle_gamma   90.00
#
_symmetry.space_group_name_H-M   'P 1'
#
loop_
_entity.id
_entity.type
_entity.pdbx_description
1 polymer ?
#
loop_
_entity_poly.entity_id
_entity_poly.type
_entity_poly.pdbx_seq_one_letter_code
_entity_poly.pdbx_strand_id
1 'polypeptide(L)'
;MAADNMLGRNESYQGTQGTAICKIFDLAVASTGKNEKQLKREGIAYEKVYVHTASHASYYPGAEVVSFKMLFDPQTGKIFGAQAVGKDGIDKRIDVMAVAQRAGMTVEQLQHLELTYAPPFGSAKDVINQAAFVATNLIKGDAKAIHFDEIDNLTDEQVLLDVRNPMELQNMGYLPGAINIPVDQLRQHMNELPKDKEIVIYCQVGLRGNVAYRQLVNNGFKARNLIGGYRTYKFAKA
;
A
#
# COMPACT_ATOMS: atom_id res chain seq x y z
N MET A 1 -2.09 33.97 13.82
CA MET A 1 -3.25 34.25 12.95
C MET A 1 -4.33 35.15 13.53
N ALA A 2 -5.29 34.71 14.36
CA ALA A 2 -6.40 35.61 14.74
C ALA A 2 -5.94 36.85 15.53
N ALA A 3 -5.05 36.66 16.51
CA ALA A 3 -4.42 37.77 17.23
C ALA A 3 -3.54 38.64 16.31
N ASP A 4 -2.74 38.02 15.44
CA ASP A 4 -1.91 38.71 14.44
C ASP A 4 -2.74 39.62 13.52
N ASN A 5 -3.86 39.09 13.01
CA ASN A 5 -4.78 39.83 12.14
C ASN A 5 -5.51 40.94 12.90
N MET A 6 -5.85 40.70 14.17
CA MET A 6 -6.38 41.76 15.05
C MET A 6 -5.38 42.90 15.25
N LEU A 7 -4.07 42.62 15.19
CA LEU A 7 -2.99 43.61 15.30
C LEU A 7 -2.48 44.12 13.94
N GLY A 8 -3.26 43.94 12.86
CA GLY A 8 -2.98 44.53 11.54
C GLY A 8 -2.07 43.72 10.62
N ARG A 9 -1.77 42.46 10.95
CA ARG A 9 -1.17 41.52 9.99
C ARG A 9 -2.23 40.99 9.02
N ASN A 10 -1.78 40.47 7.87
CA ASN A 10 -2.64 39.91 6.82
C ASN A 10 -2.36 38.42 6.61
N GLU A 11 -2.59 37.61 7.65
CA GLU A 11 -2.45 36.16 7.56
C GLU A 11 -3.77 35.50 7.09
N SER A 12 -3.65 34.43 6.29
CA SER A 12 -4.78 33.65 5.81
C SER A 12 -4.69 32.19 6.23
N TYR A 13 -5.83 31.62 6.61
CA TYR A 13 -5.92 30.21 6.97
C TYR A 13 -5.82 29.32 5.74
N GLN A 14 -4.89 28.37 5.75
CA GLN A 14 -4.58 27.52 4.59
C GLN A 14 -5.38 26.20 4.54
N GLY A 15 -6.56 26.18 5.16
CA GLY A 15 -7.45 25.01 5.20
C GLY A 15 -6.98 23.87 6.12
N THR A 16 -7.90 22.98 6.45
CA THR A 16 -7.69 21.84 7.36
C THR A 16 -7.53 20.53 6.58
N GLN A 17 -6.47 19.77 6.81
CA GLN A 17 -6.32 18.41 6.26
C GLN A 17 -7.05 17.35 7.09
N GLY A 18 -7.30 17.62 8.37
CA GLY A 18 -7.88 16.64 9.29
C GLY A 18 -6.88 15.57 9.76
N THR A 19 -5.60 15.94 9.90
CA THR A 19 -4.60 15.05 10.50
C THR A 19 -5.00 14.69 11.93
N ALA A 20 -5.08 13.41 12.23
CA ALA A 20 -5.48 12.89 13.53
C ALA A 20 -4.77 11.56 13.83
N ILE A 21 -4.58 11.27 15.12
CA ILE A 21 -4.04 10.02 15.64
C ILE A 21 -4.78 9.63 16.93
N CYS A 22 -5.02 8.34 17.12
CA CYS A 22 -5.67 7.79 18.30
C CYS A 22 -4.92 6.55 18.78
N LYS A 23 -4.71 6.45 20.11
CA LYS A 23 -4.16 5.25 20.76
C LYS A 23 -5.31 4.28 21.05
N ILE A 24 -5.16 3.02 20.62
CA ILE A 24 -6.11 1.94 20.83
C ILE A 24 -5.33 0.75 21.41
N PHE A 25 -5.36 0.60 22.74
CA PHE A 25 -4.48 -0.33 23.46
C PHE A 25 -3.02 -0.13 23.04
N ASP A 26 -2.37 -1.16 22.48
CA ASP A 26 -0.98 -1.09 22.00
C ASP A 26 -0.84 -0.51 20.59
N LEU A 27 -1.96 -0.23 19.90
CA LEU A 27 -1.95 0.31 18.55
C LEU A 27 -2.06 1.83 18.56
N ALA A 28 -1.44 2.44 17.56
CA ALA A 28 -1.82 3.75 17.07
C ALA A 28 -2.55 3.62 15.74
N VAL A 29 -3.61 4.41 15.57
CA VAL A 29 -4.37 4.55 14.32
C VAL A 29 -4.36 6.02 13.95
N ALA A 30 -3.83 6.34 12.77
CA ALA A 30 -3.64 7.72 12.35
C ALA A 30 -4.04 7.93 10.88
N SER A 31 -4.42 9.16 10.55
CA SER A 31 -4.83 9.55 9.20
C SER A 31 -4.58 11.02 8.92
N THR A 32 -4.42 11.37 7.65
CA THR A 32 -4.46 12.75 7.14
C THR A 32 -5.15 12.79 5.78
N GLY A 33 -5.81 13.89 5.45
CA GLY A 33 -6.53 14.07 4.17
C GLY A 33 -7.84 13.28 4.10
N LYS A 34 -8.26 12.95 2.87
CA LYS A 34 -9.52 12.27 2.59
C LYS A 34 -9.38 10.76 2.65
N ASN A 35 -10.42 10.09 3.16
CA ASN A 35 -10.58 8.64 3.08
C ASN A 35 -11.40 8.24 1.84
N GLU A 36 -11.41 6.94 1.55
CA GLU A 36 -12.11 6.35 0.40
C GLU A 36 -13.62 6.66 0.37
N LYS A 37 -14.29 6.66 1.53
CA LYS A 37 -15.72 6.94 1.63
C LYS A 37 -16.03 8.39 1.25
N GLN A 38 -15.17 9.34 1.65
CA GLN A 38 -15.29 10.74 1.29
C GLN A 38 -15.08 10.94 -0.23
N LEU A 39 -14.04 10.34 -0.80
CA LEU A 39 -13.76 10.43 -2.24
C LEU A 39 -14.90 9.86 -3.08
N LYS A 40 -15.42 8.68 -2.72
CA LYS A 40 -16.60 8.08 -3.37
C LYS A 40 -17.83 8.98 -3.27
N ARG A 41 -18.13 9.52 -2.08
CA ARG A 41 -19.27 10.43 -1.85
C ARG A 41 -19.17 11.71 -2.67
N GLU A 42 -17.96 12.19 -2.91
CA GLU A 42 -17.70 13.42 -3.66
C GLU A 42 -17.52 13.19 -5.16
N GLY A 43 -17.60 11.95 -5.64
CA GLY A 43 -17.41 11.61 -7.05
C GLY A 43 -15.99 11.84 -7.58
N ILE A 44 -15.00 11.85 -6.69
CA ILE A 44 -13.58 12.05 -7.06
C ILE A 44 -12.99 10.68 -7.41
N ALA A 45 -12.48 10.54 -8.63
CA ALA A 45 -11.73 9.34 -9.04
C ALA A 45 -10.41 9.24 -8.24
N TYR A 46 -10.05 8.04 -7.82
CA TYR A 46 -8.83 7.79 -7.05
C TYR A 46 -8.35 6.35 -7.28
N GLU A 47 -7.08 6.11 -6.93
CA GLU A 47 -6.50 4.80 -6.74
C GLU A 47 -5.96 4.68 -5.31
N LYS A 48 -5.84 3.44 -4.81
CA LYS A 48 -5.37 3.11 -3.47
C LYS A 48 -4.19 2.15 -3.52
N VAL A 49 -3.23 2.35 -2.62
CA VAL A 49 -2.19 1.35 -2.33
C VAL A 49 -2.14 1.00 -0.87
N TYR A 50 -1.69 -0.23 -0.60
CA TYR A 50 -1.47 -0.78 0.72
C TYR A 50 -0.06 -1.36 0.79
N VAL A 51 0.68 -1.01 1.83
CA VAL A 51 1.95 -1.65 2.15
C VAL A 51 1.96 -2.07 3.63
N HIS A 52 2.64 -3.18 3.90
CA HIS A 52 2.86 -3.68 5.25
C HIS A 52 4.36 -3.89 5.41
N THR A 53 5.04 -2.89 5.96
CA THR A 53 6.50 -2.90 6.10
C THR A 53 6.87 -2.68 7.56
N ALA A 54 8.07 -3.11 7.95
CA ALA A 54 8.56 -2.91 9.31
C ALA A 54 8.72 -1.41 9.64
N SER A 55 8.55 -1.04 10.92
CA SER A 55 8.70 0.32 11.42
C SER A 55 10.15 0.81 11.36
N HIS A 56 11.11 -0.09 11.47
CA HIS A 56 12.54 0.10 11.24
C HIS A 56 13.18 -1.19 10.68
N ALA A 57 14.51 -1.24 10.57
CA ALA A 57 15.23 -2.38 10.00
C ALA A 57 14.86 -3.69 10.71
N SER A 58 14.37 -4.67 9.95
CA SER A 58 13.75 -5.88 10.49
C SER A 58 14.70 -6.79 11.27
N TYR A 59 16.01 -6.63 11.08
CA TYR A 59 17.02 -7.38 11.83
C TYR A 59 17.34 -6.73 13.19
N TYR A 60 16.91 -5.49 13.42
CA TYR A 60 17.10 -4.81 14.71
C TYR A 60 15.90 -5.09 15.63
N PRO A 61 16.12 -5.34 16.94
CA PRO A 61 15.03 -5.71 17.86
C PRO A 61 13.87 -4.71 17.89
N GLY A 62 12.66 -5.21 18.17
CA GLY A 62 11.46 -4.38 18.37
C GLY A 62 10.80 -3.84 17.10
N ALA A 63 11.20 -4.30 15.91
CA ALA A 63 10.57 -3.90 14.66
C ALA A 63 9.11 -4.40 14.59
N GLU A 64 8.18 -3.47 14.38
CA GLU A 64 6.74 -3.76 14.31
C GLU A 64 6.19 -3.48 12.92
N VAL A 65 5.10 -4.14 12.53
CA VAL A 65 4.50 -3.92 11.20
C VAL A 65 3.72 -2.62 11.18
N VAL A 66 4.07 -1.72 10.25
CA VAL A 66 3.27 -0.57 9.87
C VAL A 66 2.39 -0.95 8.69
N SER A 67 1.07 -0.98 8.91
CA SER A 67 0.09 -1.15 7.84
C SER A 67 -0.34 0.22 7.35
N PHE A 68 0.04 0.55 6.12
CA PHE A 68 -0.11 1.89 5.55
C PHE A 68 -0.97 1.85 4.29
N LYS A 69 -1.94 2.76 4.20
CA LYS A 69 -2.79 3.00 3.04
C LYS A 69 -2.53 4.42 2.52
N MET A 70 -2.41 4.56 1.21
CA MET A 70 -2.34 5.86 0.53
C MET A 70 -3.40 5.93 -0.57
N LEU A 71 -4.05 7.09 -0.69
CA LEU A 71 -5.03 7.40 -1.72
C LEU A 71 -4.51 8.55 -2.58
N PHE A 72 -4.59 8.40 -3.89
CA PHE A 72 -4.03 9.36 -4.83
C PHE A 72 -4.81 9.40 -6.14
N ASP A 73 -4.58 10.47 -6.91
CA ASP A 73 -5.07 10.61 -8.27
C ASP A 73 -4.24 9.73 -9.22
N PRO A 74 -4.83 8.74 -9.92
CA PRO A 74 -4.07 7.85 -10.81
C PRO A 74 -3.54 8.54 -12.06
N GLN A 75 -4.01 9.73 -12.41
CA GLN A 75 -3.55 10.49 -13.57
C GLN A 75 -2.47 11.50 -13.19
N THR A 76 -2.64 12.20 -12.06
CA THR A 76 -1.75 13.32 -11.70
C THR A 76 -0.79 13.00 -10.55
N GLY A 77 -0.92 11.84 -9.92
CA GLY A 77 -0.15 11.47 -8.72
C GLY A 77 -0.48 12.31 -7.48
N LYS A 78 -1.54 13.14 -7.50
CA LYS A 78 -1.90 14.02 -6.39
C LYS A 78 -2.32 13.20 -5.17
N ILE A 79 -1.75 13.50 -4.00
CA ILE A 79 -2.07 12.82 -2.75
C ILE A 79 -3.42 13.30 -2.19
N PHE A 80 -4.38 12.39 -2.03
CA PHE A 80 -5.67 12.68 -1.42
C PHE A 80 -5.71 12.41 0.09
N GLY A 81 -5.01 11.38 0.54
CA GLY A 81 -4.91 11.08 1.97
C GLY A 81 -4.07 9.84 2.26
N ALA A 82 -3.75 9.67 3.52
CA ALA A 82 -2.99 8.53 4.02
C ALA A 82 -3.54 8.06 5.36
N GLN A 83 -3.40 6.76 5.63
CA GLN A 83 -3.83 6.11 6.87
C GLN A 83 -2.76 5.10 7.30
N ALA A 84 -2.48 5.02 8.59
CA ALA A 84 -1.49 4.11 9.13
C ALA A 84 -1.99 3.47 10.43
N VAL A 85 -1.72 2.17 10.59
CA VAL A 85 -2.04 1.39 11.78
C VAL A 85 -0.87 0.48 12.14
N GLY A 86 -0.50 0.45 13.42
CA GLY A 86 0.53 -0.44 13.96
C GLY A 86 0.94 -0.04 15.37
N LYS A 87 1.97 -0.69 15.90
CA LYS A 87 2.43 -0.49 17.28
C LYS A 87 3.55 0.54 17.41
N ASP A 88 4.25 0.86 16.33
CA ASP A 88 5.42 1.73 16.34
C ASP A 88 5.54 2.56 15.06
N GLY A 89 6.03 3.80 15.21
CA GLY A 89 6.35 4.71 14.11
C GLY A 89 5.17 5.14 13.22
N ILE A 90 3.95 5.18 13.78
CA ILE A 90 2.70 5.52 13.06
C ILE A 90 2.53 7.03 12.90
N ASP A 91 2.74 7.77 13.98
CA ASP A 91 2.82 9.23 14.04
C ASP A 91 3.81 9.77 12.99
N LYS A 92 5.04 9.26 12.98
CA LYS A 92 6.10 9.64 12.03
C LYS A 92 5.65 9.54 10.57
N ARG A 93 4.94 8.46 10.20
CA ARG A 93 4.50 8.22 8.82
C ARG A 93 3.37 9.15 8.43
N ILE A 94 2.44 9.42 9.35
CA ILE A 94 1.35 10.37 9.08
C ILE A 94 1.84 11.82 9.05
N ASP A 95 2.80 12.20 9.88
CA ASP A 95 3.39 13.54 9.84
C ASP A 95 4.12 13.80 8.52
N VAL A 96 4.92 12.85 8.03
CA VAL A 96 5.56 12.94 6.71
C VAL A 96 4.51 13.11 5.62
N MET A 97 3.44 12.32 5.63
CA MET A 97 2.37 12.43 4.63
C MET A 97 1.59 13.74 4.74
N ALA A 98 1.36 14.24 5.94
CA ALA A 98 0.66 15.50 6.17
C ALA A 98 1.45 16.67 5.59
N VAL A 99 2.76 16.70 5.84
CA VAL A 99 3.68 17.69 5.26
C VAL A 99 3.72 17.57 3.74
N ALA A 100 3.94 16.36 3.20
CA ALA A 100 4.04 16.14 1.77
C ALA A 100 2.77 16.55 1.02
N GLN A 101 1.60 16.19 1.56
CA GLN A 101 0.31 16.60 0.99
C GLN A 101 0.10 18.12 1.06
N ARG A 102 0.46 18.78 2.17
CA ARG A 102 0.35 20.24 2.30
C ARG A 102 1.30 20.99 1.37
N ALA A 103 2.49 20.45 1.16
CA ALA A 103 3.47 20.97 0.21
C ALA A 103 3.09 20.71 -1.26
N GLY A 104 1.97 19.99 -1.52
CA GLY A 104 1.52 19.69 -2.87
C GLY A 104 2.36 18.63 -3.59
N MET A 105 3.08 17.78 -2.85
CA MET A 105 3.86 16.70 -3.44
C MET A 105 2.97 15.67 -4.13
N THR A 106 3.51 15.06 -5.18
CA THR A 106 2.93 13.91 -5.89
C THR A 106 3.53 12.60 -5.41
N VAL A 107 2.90 11.46 -5.71
CA VAL A 107 3.41 10.13 -5.34
C VAL A 107 4.75 9.81 -5.99
N GLU A 108 5.03 10.37 -7.16
CA GLU A 108 6.33 10.27 -7.84
C GLU A 108 7.41 11.01 -7.05
N GLN A 109 7.11 12.22 -6.57
CA GLN A 109 8.03 12.98 -5.74
C GLN A 109 8.31 12.31 -4.39
N LEU A 110 7.34 11.57 -3.84
CA LEU A 110 7.55 10.79 -2.60
C LEU A 110 8.65 9.71 -2.76
N GLN A 111 8.92 9.23 -3.98
CA GLN A 111 10.00 8.27 -4.23
C GLN A 111 11.37 8.84 -3.86
N HIS A 112 11.52 10.17 -3.91
CA HIS A 112 12.76 10.90 -3.71
C HIS A 112 12.94 11.41 -2.27
N LEU A 113 12.00 11.12 -1.36
CA LEU A 113 12.17 11.50 0.04
C LEU A 113 13.40 10.81 0.64
N GLU A 114 14.34 11.62 1.12
CA GLU A 114 15.49 11.19 1.89
C GLU A 114 15.16 11.31 3.38
N LEU A 115 14.82 10.18 4.00
CA LEU A 115 14.41 10.12 5.40
C LEU A 115 15.54 9.57 6.27
N THR A 116 15.55 9.96 7.54
CA THR A 116 16.57 9.52 8.50
C THR A 116 16.62 7.99 8.60
N TYR A 117 17.81 7.44 8.42
CA TYR A 117 18.04 6.02 8.51
C TYR A 117 19.22 5.67 9.43
N ALA A 118 18.90 4.90 10.46
CA ALA A 118 19.78 3.96 11.13
C ALA A 118 18.90 2.79 11.61
N PRO A 119 19.48 1.59 11.87
CA PRO A 119 18.68 0.39 12.19
C PRO A 119 17.63 0.55 13.29
N PRO A 120 17.86 1.31 14.39
CA PRO A 120 16.85 1.51 15.44
C PRO A 120 15.69 2.43 15.07
N PHE A 121 15.79 3.20 13.98
CA PHE A 121 14.87 4.31 13.69
C PHE A 121 14.17 4.22 12.34
N GLY A 122 14.71 3.43 11.40
CA GLY A 122 14.17 3.34 10.06
C GLY A 122 14.78 2.21 9.25
N SER A 123 14.48 2.21 7.96
CA SER A 123 15.03 1.29 6.97
C SER A 123 15.59 2.08 5.80
N ALA A 124 16.51 1.49 5.04
CA ALA A 124 17.12 2.14 3.86
C ALA A 124 16.08 2.60 2.82
N LYS A 125 14.90 1.98 2.81
CA LYS A 125 13.70 2.46 2.10
C LYS A 125 12.58 2.49 3.13
N ASP A 126 12.06 3.67 3.46
CA ASP A 126 11.00 3.81 4.45
C ASP A 126 9.66 3.26 3.92
N VAL A 127 8.70 3.06 4.83
CA VAL A 127 7.28 2.80 4.52
C VAL A 127 6.77 3.75 3.43
N ILE A 128 7.10 5.04 3.53
CA ILE A 128 6.65 6.06 2.56
C ILE A 128 7.27 5.83 1.18
N ASN A 129 8.57 5.55 1.09
CA ASN A 129 9.21 5.26 -0.20
C ASN A 129 8.60 3.98 -0.83
N GLN A 130 8.35 2.94 -0.03
CA GLN A 130 7.74 1.70 -0.51
C GLN A 130 6.34 1.93 -1.07
N ALA A 131 5.49 2.68 -0.36
CA ALA A 131 4.16 3.04 -0.85
C ALA A 131 4.23 3.86 -2.14
N ALA A 132 5.17 4.81 -2.23
CA ALA A 132 5.41 5.62 -3.42
C ALA A 132 5.85 4.78 -4.63
N PHE A 133 6.74 3.79 -4.46
CA PHE A 133 7.13 2.86 -5.52
C PHE A 133 5.93 2.07 -6.04
N VAL A 134 5.11 1.52 -5.14
CA VAL A 134 3.91 0.75 -5.55
C VAL A 134 2.93 1.64 -6.29
N ALA A 135 2.62 2.84 -5.77
CA ALA A 135 1.71 3.79 -6.43
C ALA A 135 2.21 4.22 -7.81
N THR A 136 3.50 4.57 -7.91
CA THR A 136 4.10 4.99 -9.18
C THR A 136 4.13 3.86 -10.21
N ASN A 137 4.33 2.61 -9.79
CA ASN A 137 4.25 1.48 -10.70
C ASN A 137 2.83 1.30 -11.27
N LEU A 138 1.79 1.60 -10.50
CA LEU A 138 0.40 1.60 -11.00
C LEU A 138 0.20 2.72 -12.04
N ILE A 139 0.65 3.94 -11.73
CA ILE A 139 0.52 5.10 -12.65
C ILE A 139 1.26 4.83 -13.98
N LYS A 140 2.46 4.26 -13.92
CA LYS A 140 3.28 3.96 -15.10
C LYS A 140 2.83 2.72 -15.87
N GLY A 141 1.85 1.97 -15.38
CA GLY A 141 1.43 0.69 -15.97
C GLY A 141 2.42 -0.46 -15.76
N ASP A 142 3.44 -0.26 -14.92
CA ASP A 142 4.42 -1.28 -14.53
C ASP A 142 3.85 -2.32 -13.56
N ALA A 143 2.70 -2.03 -12.95
CA ALA A 143 1.91 -2.95 -12.16
C ALA A 143 0.42 -2.75 -12.48
N LYS A 144 -0.36 -3.84 -12.39
CA LYS A 144 -1.82 -3.80 -12.52
C LYS A 144 -2.45 -4.31 -11.24
N ALA A 145 -3.28 -3.50 -10.61
CA ALA A 145 -3.89 -3.82 -9.33
C ALA A 145 -5.14 -4.71 -9.47
N ILE A 146 -5.38 -5.47 -8.42
CA ILE A 146 -6.71 -5.91 -7.98
C ILE A 146 -6.78 -5.65 -6.47
N HIS A 147 -7.95 -5.29 -5.97
CA HIS A 147 -8.16 -4.99 -4.55
C HIS A 147 -8.91 -6.10 -3.81
N PHE A 148 -8.83 -6.07 -2.48
CA PHE A 148 -9.45 -7.08 -1.61
C PHE A 148 -10.98 -7.19 -1.78
N ASP A 149 -11.63 -6.13 -2.24
CA ASP A 149 -13.07 -6.08 -2.49
C ASP A 149 -13.48 -6.63 -3.87
N GLU A 150 -12.50 -6.92 -4.74
CA GLU A 150 -12.71 -7.48 -6.08
C GLU A 150 -12.36 -8.97 -6.15
N ILE A 151 -11.50 -9.46 -5.26
CA ILE A 151 -10.89 -10.79 -5.39
C ILE A 151 -11.85 -11.98 -5.18
N ASP A 152 -12.98 -11.78 -4.51
CA ASP A 152 -13.98 -12.84 -4.32
C ASP A 152 -14.89 -13.05 -5.55
N ASN A 153 -14.84 -12.11 -6.49
CA ASN A 153 -15.72 -12.07 -7.67
C ASN A 153 -14.92 -12.27 -8.97
N LEU A 154 -14.08 -13.31 -9.00
CA LEU A 154 -13.30 -13.64 -10.20
C LEU A 154 -14.20 -14.26 -11.27
N THR A 155 -13.85 -13.99 -12.52
CA THR A 155 -14.51 -14.58 -13.70
C THR A 155 -13.85 -15.90 -14.09
N ASP A 156 -14.51 -16.70 -14.93
CA ASP A 156 -13.95 -17.97 -15.45
C ASP A 156 -12.68 -17.78 -16.30
N GLU A 157 -12.47 -16.56 -16.79
CA GLU A 157 -11.29 -16.11 -17.55
C GLU A 157 -10.10 -15.71 -16.65
N GLN A 158 -10.26 -15.83 -15.33
CA GLN A 158 -9.23 -15.50 -14.34
C GLN A 158 -8.82 -16.72 -13.53
N VAL A 159 -7.54 -16.77 -13.16
CA VAL A 159 -6.99 -17.83 -12.31
C VAL A 159 -6.27 -17.23 -11.13
N LEU A 160 -6.63 -17.68 -9.93
CA LEU A 160 -6.02 -17.24 -8.69
C LEU A 160 -4.72 -18.00 -8.43
N LEU A 161 -3.64 -17.26 -8.16
CA LEU A 161 -2.30 -17.78 -7.90
C LEU A 161 -1.78 -17.27 -6.55
N ASP A 162 -1.58 -18.17 -5.61
CA ASP A 162 -0.91 -17.93 -4.34
C ASP A 162 0.59 -18.20 -4.49
N VAL A 163 1.42 -17.16 -4.36
CA VAL A 163 2.89 -17.28 -4.49
C VAL A 163 3.63 -17.37 -3.15
N ARG A 164 2.90 -17.65 -2.07
CA ARG A 164 3.48 -17.92 -0.74
C ARG A 164 4.03 -19.34 -0.65
N ASN A 165 4.85 -19.57 0.38
CA ASN A 165 5.32 -20.93 0.70
C ASN A 165 4.16 -21.76 1.29
N PRO A 166 4.10 -23.08 1.06
CA PRO A 166 2.99 -23.92 1.53
C PRO A 166 2.72 -23.84 3.04
N MET A 167 3.78 -23.67 3.84
CA MET A 167 3.68 -23.49 5.29
C MET A 167 2.86 -22.24 5.70
N GLU A 168 2.89 -21.18 4.90
CA GLU A 168 2.11 -19.97 5.16
C GLU A 168 0.60 -20.21 4.98
N LEU A 169 0.21 -21.08 4.04
CA LEU A 169 -1.19 -21.42 3.80
C LEU A 169 -1.78 -22.15 5.00
N GLN A 170 -1.02 -23.08 5.58
CA GLN A 170 -1.43 -23.85 6.77
C GLN A 170 -1.57 -22.95 8.00
N ASN A 171 -0.62 -22.02 8.20
CA ASN A 171 -0.55 -21.23 9.44
C ASN A 171 -1.45 -19.99 9.43
N MET A 172 -1.75 -19.42 8.26
CA MET A 172 -2.43 -18.13 8.16
C MET A 172 -3.76 -18.16 7.41
N GLY A 173 -4.06 -19.27 6.73
CA GLY A 173 -5.18 -19.41 5.81
C GLY A 173 -4.83 -18.98 4.38
N TYR A 174 -5.77 -19.23 3.47
CA TYR A 174 -5.61 -19.02 2.04
C TYR A 174 -6.96 -18.74 1.37
N LEU A 175 -6.93 -18.28 0.13
CA LEU A 175 -8.13 -18.08 -0.67
C LEU A 175 -8.53 -19.38 -1.38
N PRO A 176 -9.77 -19.89 -1.23
CA PRO A 176 -10.20 -21.11 -1.90
C PRO A 176 -10.01 -21.05 -3.42
N GLY A 177 -9.63 -22.18 -4.02
CA GLY A 177 -9.44 -22.28 -5.48
C GLY A 177 -8.11 -21.72 -6.01
N ALA A 178 -7.22 -21.21 -5.16
CA ALA A 178 -5.91 -20.75 -5.58
C ALA A 178 -4.98 -21.91 -5.95
N ILE A 179 -4.30 -21.79 -7.11
CA ILE A 179 -3.11 -22.59 -7.43
C ILE A 179 -1.97 -22.06 -6.56
N ASN A 180 -1.18 -22.93 -5.93
CA ASN A 180 -0.02 -22.51 -5.12
C ASN A 180 1.29 -22.84 -5.83
N ILE A 181 2.02 -21.80 -6.25
CA ILE A 181 3.39 -21.91 -6.80
C ILE A 181 4.25 -20.85 -6.12
N PRO A 182 5.12 -21.23 -5.16
CA PRO A 182 5.99 -20.29 -4.47
C PRO A 182 6.81 -19.43 -5.44
N VAL A 183 6.96 -18.14 -5.14
CA VAL A 183 7.61 -17.17 -6.05
C VAL A 183 9.01 -17.59 -6.51
N ASP A 184 9.76 -18.30 -5.67
CA ASP A 184 11.12 -18.77 -5.96
C ASP A 184 11.12 -19.98 -6.91
N GLN A 185 10.01 -20.69 -7.02
CA GLN A 185 9.78 -21.83 -7.92
C GLN A 185 9.03 -21.43 -9.19
N LEU A 186 8.35 -20.27 -9.18
CA LEU A 186 7.49 -19.79 -10.26
C LEU A 186 8.15 -19.84 -11.65
N ARG A 187 9.43 -19.49 -11.75
CA ARG A 187 10.14 -19.51 -13.05
C ARG A 187 10.19 -20.91 -13.67
N GLN A 188 10.35 -21.95 -12.86
CA GLN A 188 10.49 -23.33 -13.31
C GLN A 188 9.13 -23.98 -13.62
N HIS A 189 8.07 -23.50 -12.96
CA HIS A 189 6.72 -24.05 -13.03
C HIS A 189 5.74 -23.14 -13.82
N MET A 190 6.25 -22.16 -14.55
CA MET A 190 5.42 -21.17 -15.25
C MET A 190 4.58 -21.79 -16.38
N ASN A 191 5.02 -22.94 -16.92
CA ASN A 191 4.29 -23.73 -17.90
C ASN A 191 3.03 -24.41 -17.35
N GLU A 192 2.87 -24.50 -16.03
CA GLU A 192 1.66 -25.01 -15.38
C GLU A 192 0.52 -23.98 -15.39
N LEU A 193 0.82 -22.71 -15.67
CA LEU A 193 -0.16 -21.63 -15.68
C LEU A 193 -0.79 -21.47 -17.07
N PRO A 194 -2.13 -21.33 -17.13
CA PRO A 194 -2.84 -21.11 -18.40
C PRO A 194 -2.51 -19.74 -18.98
N LYS A 195 -2.01 -19.70 -20.23
CA LYS A 195 -1.65 -18.44 -20.92
C LYS A 195 -2.85 -17.69 -21.50
N ASP A 196 -3.97 -18.37 -21.69
CA ASP A 196 -5.22 -17.85 -22.19
C ASP A 196 -6.01 -17.06 -21.13
N LYS A 197 -5.70 -17.24 -19.84
CA LYS A 197 -6.39 -16.61 -18.72
C LYS A 197 -5.59 -15.47 -18.08
N GLU A 198 -6.26 -14.53 -17.43
CA GLU A 198 -5.61 -13.48 -16.61
C GLU A 198 -5.24 -14.06 -15.24
N ILE A 199 -3.95 -14.02 -14.90
CA ILE A 199 -3.43 -14.54 -13.63
C ILE A 199 -3.60 -13.49 -12.52
N VAL A 200 -4.43 -13.80 -11.53
CA VAL A 200 -4.67 -12.99 -10.34
C VAL A 200 -3.75 -13.46 -9.23
N ILE A 201 -2.73 -12.66 -8.92
CA ILE A 201 -1.64 -13.05 -8.04
C ILE A 201 -1.86 -12.47 -6.65
N TYR A 202 -1.61 -13.26 -5.62
CA TYR A 202 -1.44 -12.71 -4.28
C TYR A 202 -0.29 -13.38 -3.52
N CYS A 203 0.24 -12.63 -2.56
CA CYS A 203 1.12 -13.17 -1.54
C CYS A 203 0.70 -12.64 -0.16
N GLN A 204 1.57 -12.75 0.85
CA GLN A 204 1.21 -12.31 2.20
C GLN A 204 0.95 -10.80 2.32
N VAL A 205 1.75 -9.95 1.65
CA VAL A 205 1.70 -8.48 1.79
C VAL A 205 1.77 -7.72 0.46
N GLY A 206 1.71 -8.42 -0.67
CA GLY A 206 1.81 -7.85 -2.03
C GLY A 206 3.23 -7.77 -2.61
N LEU A 207 4.29 -7.82 -1.79
CA LEU A 207 5.69 -7.68 -2.25
C LEU A 207 6.14 -8.82 -3.18
N ARG A 208 6.07 -10.08 -2.70
CA ARG A 208 6.37 -11.26 -3.53
C ARG A 208 5.40 -11.41 -4.71
N GLY A 209 4.15 -10.98 -4.54
CA GLY A 209 3.16 -10.93 -5.61
C GLY A 209 3.58 -9.99 -6.74
N ASN A 210 4.18 -8.84 -6.42
CA ASN A 210 4.75 -7.94 -7.42
C ASN A 210 5.93 -8.56 -8.17
N VAL A 211 6.79 -9.33 -7.49
CA VAL A 211 7.89 -10.06 -8.15
C VAL A 211 7.33 -11.10 -9.13
N ALA A 212 6.35 -11.89 -8.70
CA ALA A 212 5.66 -12.85 -9.56
C ALA A 212 4.95 -12.18 -10.75
N TYR A 213 4.28 -11.05 -10.51
CA TYR A 213 3.64 -10.24 -11.55
C TYR A 213 4.63 -9.84 -12.63
N ARG A 214 5.80 -9.30 -12.25
CA ARG A 214 6.83 -8.89 -13.21
C ARG A 214 7.41 -10.08 -13.97
N GLN A 215 7.56 -11.24 -13.33
CA GLN A 215 7.98 -12.47 -14.03
C GLN A 215 6.95 -12.89 -15.08
N LEU A 216 5.67 -12.88 -14.74
CA LEU A 216 4.60 -13.33 -15.63
C LEU A 216 4.36 -12.38 -16.80
N VAL A 217 4.26 -11.07 -16.55
CA VAL A 217 4.03 -10.07 -17.62
C VAL A 217 5.20 -10.05 -18.61
N ASN A 218 6.45 -10.17 -18.12
CA ASN A 218 7.63 -10.25 -18.99
C ASN A 218 7.65 -11.53 -19.87
N ASN A 219 6.85 -12.55 -19.54
CA ASN A 219 6.70 -13.79 -20.32
C ASN A 219 5.37 -13.87 -21.10
N GLY A 220 4.68 -12.73 -21.25
CA GLY A 220 3.50 -12.59 -22.10
C GLY A 220 2.16 -12.96 -21.43
N PHE A 221 2.14 -13.16 -20.11
CA PHE A 221 0.89 -13.38 -19.38
C PHE A 221 0.15 -12.05 -19.14
N LYS A 222 -1.18 -12.11 -19.13
CA LYS A 222 -2.00 -11.07 -18.50
C LYS A 222 -2.04 -11.36 -17.00
N ALA A 223 -1.77 -10.36 -16.17
CA ALA A 223 -1.78 -10.56 -14.72
C ALA A 223 -2.30 -9.33 -13.96
N ARG A 224 -2.70 -9.55 -12.71
CA ARG A 224 -2.97 -8.53 -11.68
C ARG A 224 -2.35 -8.95 -10.36
N ASN A 225 -1.95 -7.99 -9.54
CA ASN A 225 -1.42 -8.25 -8.20
C ASN A 225 -2.36 -7.70 -7.13
N LEU A 226 -2.68 -8.52 -6.13
CA LEU A 226 -3.47 -8.13 -4.97
C LEU A 226 -2.68 -7.15 -4.11
N ILE A 227 -3.09 -5.88 -4.13
CA ILE A 227 -2.43 -4.82 -3.38
C ILE A 227 -2.66 -5.01 -1.88
N GLY A 228 -1.58 -4.98 -1.09
CA GLY A 228 -1.61 -5.30 0.34
C GLY A 228 -1.66 -6.81 0.65
N GLY A 229 -1.83 -7.66 -0.36
CA GLY A 229 -1.83 -9.11 -0.23
C GLY A 229 -2.91 -9.68 0.70
N TYR A 230 -2.72 -10.93 1.10
CA TYR A 230 -3.63 -11.67 1.98
C TYR A 230 -3.81 -10.98 3.35
N ARG A 231 -2.80 -10.25 3.84
CA ARG A 231 -2.91 -9.49 5.08
C ARG A 231 -4.01 -8.43 5.00
N THR A 232 -4.02 -7.59 3.97
CA THR A 232 -5.08 -6.59 3.79
C THR A 232 -6.44 -7.27 3.64
N TYR A 233 -6.53 -8.32 2.80
CA TYR A 233 -7.78 -9.08 2.62
C TYR A 233 -8.33 -9.61 3.95
N LYS A 234 -7.49 -10.28 4.75
CA LYS A 234 -7.88 -10.89 6.02
C LYS A 234 -8.46 -9.87 7.00
N PHE A 235 -7.81 -8.71 7.15
CA PHE A 235 -8.29 -7.66 8.07
C PHE A 235 -9.45 -6.84 7.51
N ALA A 236 -9.69 -6.87 6.19
CA ALA A 236 -10.85 -6.22 5.59
C ALA A 236 -12.13 -7.08 5.67
N LYS A 237 -11.99 -8.39 5.87
CA LYS A 237 -13.08 -9.36 5.97
C LYS A 237 -13.37 -9.84 7.41
N ALA A 238 -12.53 -9.44 8.37
CA ALA A 238 -12.70 -9.73 9.79
C ALA A 238 -13.77 -8.84 10.42
#